data_AF-X1MB79-F1
#
_entry.id   AF-X1MB79-F1
#
_cell.length_a   1.000
_cell.length_b   1.000
_cell.length_c   1.000
_cell.angle_alpha   90.00
_cell.angle_beta   90.00
_cell.angle_gamma   90.00
#
_symmetry.space_group_name_H-M   'P 1'
#
loop_
_entity.id
_entity.type
_entity.pdbx_description
1 polymer ?
#
loop_
_entity_poly.entity_id
_entity_poly.type
_entity_poly.pdbx_seq_one_letter_code
_entity_poly.pdbx_strand_id
1 'polypeptide(L)' 'KEICAGPHVSRTFELGRFKIIKEESSGSGIRRIRAILE' A
#
# COMPACT_ATOMS: atom_id res chain seq x y z
N LYS A 1 -10.66 8.73 9.31
CA LYS A 1 -9.48 9.02 10.14
C LYS A 1 -8.86 7.69 10.51
N GLU A 2 -7.68 7.40 9.99
CA GLU A 2 -6.92 6.22 10.40
C GLU A 2 -6.22 6.54 11.73
N ILE A 3 -6.18 5.59 12.66
CA ILE A 3 -5.49 5.72 13.93
C ILE A 3 -4.17 4.98 13.77
N CYS A 4 -3.10 5.73 13.51
CA CYS A 4 -1.75 5.19 13.40
C CYS A 4 -0.77 6.05 14.22
N ALA A 5 0.08 5.40 15.02
CA ALA A 5 1.07 6.03 15.89
C ALA A 5 2.52 5.84 15.38
N GLY A 6 2.69 5.38 14.13
CA GLY A 6 4.00 5.12 13.52
C GLY A 6 4.64 6.35 12.87
N PRO A 7 5.92 6.24 12.48
CA PRO A 7 6.59 7.27 11.69
C PRO A 7 5.99 7.35 10.29
N HIS A 8 5.68 8.57 9.84
CA HIS A 8 5.16 8.84 8.51
C HIS A 8 6.02 9.88 7.81
N VAL A 9 6.05 9.82 6.48
CA VAL A 9 6.56 10.91 5.64
C VAL A 9 5.62 12.11 5.74
N SER A 10 6.13 13.31 5.44
CA SER A 10 5.33 14.53 5.52
C SER A 10 4.33 14.63 4.35
N ARG A 11 4.72 14.15 3.16
CA ARG A 11 3.91 14.22 1.94
C ARG A 11 4.03 12.93 1.12
N THR A 12 2.94 12.54 0.45
CA THR A 12 2.86 11.26 -0.29
C THR A 12 3.78 11.17 -1.50
N PHE A 13 4.12 12.28 -2.15
CA PHE A 13 5.04 12.26 -3.29
C PHE A 13 6.48 11.88 -2.90
N GLU A 14 6.85 12.00 -1.62
CA GLU A 14 8.16 11.58 -1.12
C GLU A 14 8.34 10.06 -1.19
N LEU A 15 7.24 9.30 -1.27
CA LEU A 15 7.23 7.84 -1.36
C LEU A 15 7.64 7.30 -2.74
N GLY A 16 7.86 8.16 -3.74
CA GLY A 16 8.26 7.71 -5.08
C GLY A 16 7.12 7.04 -5.85
N ARG A 17 7.45 6.09 -6.72
CA ARG A 17 6.45 5.45 -7.60
C ARG A 17 5.90 4.19 -6.95
N PHE A 18 4.59 4.18 -6.68
CA PHE A 18 3.90 2.98 -6.21
C PHE A 18 3.74 1.96 -7.35
N LYS A 19 4.32 0.77 -7.18
CA LYS A 19 4.29 -0.30 -8.18
C LYS A 19 3.68 -1.57 -7.61
N ILE A 20 2.61 -2.03 -8.24
CA ILE A 20 1.95 -3.30 -7.89
C ILE A 20 2.79 -4.45 -8.45
N ILE A 21 3.20 -5.38 -7.58
CA ILE A 21 4.00 -6.56 -7.94
C ILE A 21 3.14 -7.81 -8.13
N LYS A 22 2.01 -7.90 -7.42
CA LYS A 22 1.12 -9.06 -7.48
C LYS A 22 -0.28 -8.67 -7.04
N GLU A 23 -1.26 -9.21 -7.74
CA GLU A 23 -2.64 -9.18 -7.32
C GLU A 23 -3.23 -10.58 -7.35
N GLU A 24 -3.92 -10.99 -6.28
CA GLU A 24 -4.52 -12.32 -6.18
C GLU A 24 -5.83 -12.31 -5.39
N SER A 25 -6.70 -13.28 -5.66
CA SER A 25 -7.89 -13.53 -4.85
C SER A 25 -7.48 -14.13 -3.50
N SER A 26 -8.00 -13.60 -2.40
CA SER A 26 -7.73 -14.04 -1.03
C SER A 26 -9.01 -14.54 -0.35
N GLY A 27 -9.90 -15.20 -1.11
CA GLY A 27 -11.18 -15.73 -0.64
C GLY A 27 -12.38 -15.07 -1.32
N SER A 28 -13.60 -15.46 -0.91
CA SER A 28 -14.83 -14.92 -1.50
C SER A 28 -14.95 -13.43 -1.21
N GLY A 29 -14.92 -12.61 -2.27
CA GLY A 29 -15.05 -11.15 -2.19
C GLY A 29 -13.81 -10.40 -1.71
N ILE A 30 -12.67 -11.06 -1.51
CA ILE A 30 -11.44 -10.43 -1.00
C ILE A 30 -10.33 -10.50 -2.05
N ARG A 31 -9.73 -9.34 -2.36
CA ARG A 31 -8.53 -9.23 -3.21
C ARG A 31 -7.34 -8.78 -2.38
N ARG A 32 -6.17 -9.35 -2.64
CA ARG A 32 -4.91 -8.98 -2.01
C ARG A 32 -4.00 -8.37 -3.08
N ILE A 33 -3.54 -7.16 -2.82
CA ILE A 33 -2.61 -6.42 -3.67
C ILE A 33 -1.29 -6.29 -2.91
N ARG A 34 -0.20 -6.74 -3.53
CA ARG A 34 1.17 -6.51 -3.04
C ARG A 34 1.82 -5.46 -3.93
N ALA A 35 2.50 -4.50 -3.31
CA ALA A 35 3.16 -3.41 -4.01
C ALA A 35 4.44 -3.00 -3.28
N ILE A 36 5.30 -2.32 -4.02
CA ILE A 36 6.55 -1.70 -3.54
C ILE A 36 6.56 -0.21 -3.91
N LEU A 37 7.44 0.53 -3.26
CA LEU A 37 7.81 1.89 -3.63
C LEU A 37 9.15 1.84 -4.38
N GLU A 38 9.21 2.47 -5.56
CA GLU A 38 10.44 2.69 -6.34
C GLU A 38 11.00 4.11 -6.11
#